data_AF-A0A2E1YGC9-F1
#
_entry.id   AF-A0A2E1YGC9-F1
#
_cell.length_a   1.000
_cell.length_b   1.000
_cell.length_c   1.000
_cell.angle_alpha   90.00
_cell.angle_beta   90.00
_cell.angle_gamma   90.00
#
_symmetry.space_group_name_H-M   'P 1'
#
loop_
_entity.id
_entity.type
_entity.pdbx_description
1 polymer ?
#
loop_
_entity_poly.entity_id
_entity_poly.type
_entity_poly.pdbx_seq_one_letter_code
_entity_poly.pdbx_strand_id
1 'polypeptide(L)'
;MLSELSESADTEVVFSEPWEAQAFAMAVTLSGNGYFTWKEWAATLAEVIAESKANGGPIDGSDYYQNWVVALERLITDKQITDFSKLKDVKIAWEEAYKTTPHGKPVHLPN
;
A
#
# COMPACT_ATOMS: atom_id res chain seq x y z
N MET A 1 -21.99 20.65 34.43
CA MET A 1 -22.64 19.33 34.49
C MET A 1 -23.67 19.32 33.35
N LEU A 2 -23.40 18.83 32.14
CA LEU A 2 -22.42 17.86 31.62
C LEU A 2 -21.77 18.50 30.36
N SER A 3 -20.46 18.80 30.33
CA SER A 3 -19.36 17.91 29.91
C SER A 3 -19.61 17.22 28.55
N GLU A 4 -18.85 17.69 27.57
CA GLU A 4 -18.28 16.92 26.45
C GLU A 4 -19.26 16.55 25.33
N LEU A 5 -19.48 17.54 24.44
CA LEU A 5 -19.69 17.23 23.04
C LEU A 5 -18.42 16.52 22.55
N SER A 6 -18.52 15.18 22.48
CA SER A 6 -17.61 14.25 21.82
C SER A 6 -16.74 14.96 20.80
N GLU A 7 -15.45 15.09 21.10
CA GLU A 7 -14.43 15.16 20.05
C GLU A 7 -14.82 14.12 19.02
N SER A 8 -15.01 14.55 17.77
CA SER A 8 -15.18 13.64 16.66
C SER A 8 -14.04 12.65 16.76
N ALA A 9 -14.36 11.38 17.02
CA ALA A 9 -13.38 10.33 17.14
C ALA A 9 -12.45 10.44 15.93
N ASP A 10 -11.24 10.96 16.15
CA ASP A 10 -10.11 10.75 15.27
C ASP A 10 -10.02 9.23 15.20
N THR A 11 -10.59 8.67 14.13
CA THR A 11 -10.48 7.25 13.80
C THR A 11 -8.99 6.98 13.66
N GLU A 12 -8.38 6.58 14.77
CA GLU A 12 -6.98 6.23 14.83
C GLU A 12 -6.78 5.08 13.83
N VAL A 13 -5.99 5.34 12.79
CA VAL A 13 -5.67 4.32 11.80
C VAL A 13 -4.74 3.33 12.47
N VAL A 14 -5.28 2.20 12.90
CA VAL A 14 -4.50 1.12 13.50
C VAL A 14 -3.88 0.30 12.37
N PHE A 15 -2.55 0.31 12.31
CA PHE A 15 -1.77 -0.54 11.41
C PHE A 15 -1.33 -1.80 12.17
N SER A 16 -1.58 -2.97 11.59
CA SER A 16 -1.19 -4.26 12.17
C SER A 16 0.29 -4.53 11.99
N GLU A 17 0.88 -4.00 10.91
CA GLU A 17 2.28 -4.18 10.57
C GLU A 17 2.90 -2.84 10.13
N PRO A 18 4.21 -2.60 10.36
CA PRO A 18 4.85 -1.34 9.99
C PRO A 18 4.76 -0.99 8.50
N TRP A 19 4.72 -1.99 7.62
CA TRP A 19 4.64 -1.78 6.17
C TRP A 19 3.29 -1.19 5.74
N GLU A 20 2.21 -1.44 6.49
CA GLU A 20 0.89 -0.89 6.18
C GLU A 20 0.89 0.64 6.33
N ALA A 21 1.51 1.14 7.40
CA ALA A 21 1.71 2.57 7.63
C ALA A 21 2.56 3.21 6.52
N GLN A 22 3.55 2.49 6.00
CA GLN A 22 4.38 2.96 4.90
C GLN A 22 3.59 3.04 3.59
N ALA A 23 2.79 2.02 3.27
CA ALA A 23 1.90 2.04 2.11
C ALA A 23 0.89 3.20 2.21
N PHE A 24 0.33 3.42 3.41
CA PHE A 24 -0.52 4.56 3.71
C PHE A 24 0.16 5.90 3.41
N ALA A 25 1.33 6.11 4.01
CA ALA A 25 2.09 7.35 3.85
C ALA A 25 2.48 7.61 2.38
N MET A 26 2.83 6.57 1.61
CA MET A 26 3.14 6.70 0.18
C MET A 26 1.94 7.19 -0.62
N ALA A 27 0.75 6.59 -0.42
CA ALA A 27 -0.44 7.00 -1.15
C ALA A 27 -0.86 8.44 -0.79
N VAL A 28 -0.85 8.79 0.50
CA VAL A 28 -1.13 10.15 0.98
C VAL A 28 -0.16 11.16 0.36
N THR A 29 1.14 10.83 0.36
CA THR A 29 2.18 11.72 -0.18
C THR A 29 2.01 11.92 -1.69
N LEU A 30 1.76 10.86 -2.45
CA LEU A 30 1.58 10.96 -3.90
C LEU A 30 0.30 11.74 -4.26
N SER A 31 -0.79 11.50 -3.54
CA SER A 31 -2.04 12.27 -3.68
C SER A 31 -1.83 13.76 -3.33
N GLY A 32 -1.17 14.04 -2.21
CA GLY A 32 -0.86 15.41 -1.78
C GLY A 32 0.05 16.18 -2.74
N ASN A 33 0.88 15.47 -3.52
CA ASN A 33 1.70 16.06 -4.59
C ASN A 33 0.99 16.11 -5.95
N GLY A 34 -0.28 15.69 -6.05
CA GLY A 34 -1.10 15.81 -7.25
C GLY A 34 -0.85 14.75 -8.32
N TYR A 35 -0.16 13.65 -8.00
CA TYR A 35 0.05 12.54 -8.96
C TYR A 35 -1.24 11.80 -9.30
N PHE A 36 -2.17 11.73 -8.35
CA PHE A 36 -3.53 11.25 -8.54
C PHE A 36 -4.45 11.90 -7.51
N THR A 37 -5.76 11.84 -7.76
CA THR A 37 -6.79 12.33 -6.84
C THR A 37 -7.30 11.21 -5.94
N TRP A 38 -7.85 11.56 -4.78
CA TRP A 38 -8.54 10.58 -3.91
C TRP A 38 -9.75 9.91 -4.58
N LYS A 39 -10.35 10.54 -5.59
CA LYS A 39 -11.43 9.93 -6.39
C LYS A 39 -10.90 8.79 -7.27
N GLU A 40 -9.76 9.01 -7.94
CA GLU A 40 -9.08 7.97 -8.71
C GLU A 40 -8.62 6.84 -7.79
N TRP A 41 -8.02 7.18 -6.64
CA TRP A 41 -7.66 6.23 -5.60
C TRP A 41 -8.82 5.31 -5.18
N ALA A 42 -9.95 5.90 -4.77
CA ALA A 42 -11.09 5.14 -4.31
C ALA A 42 -11.67 4.22 -5.39
N ALA A 43 -11.69 4.68 -6.64
CA ALA A 43 -12.15 3.88 -7.77
C ALA A 43 -11.23 2.66 -8.01
N THR A 44 -9.92 2.88 -8.11
CA THR A 44 -8.96 1.78 -8.35
C THR A 44 -8.93 0.79 -7.18
N LEU A 45 -8.99 1.26 -5.94
CA LEU A 45 -9.02 0.37 -4.78
C LEU A 45 -10.29 -0.50 -4.76
N ALA A 46 -11.45 0.08 -5.10
CA ALA A 46 -12.70 -0.69 -5.18
C ALA A 46 -12.64 -1.78 -6.25
N GLU A 47 -12.05 -1.49 -7.42
CA GLU A 47 -11.82 -2.47 -8.49
C GLU A 47 -10.90 -3.60 -8.02
N VAL A 48 -9.76 -3.28 -7.40
CA VAL A 48 -8.81 -4.27 -6.87
C VAL A 48 -9.46 -5.17 -5.82
N ILE A 49 -10.21 -4.61 -4.88
CA ILE A 49 -10.91 -5.40 -3.85
C ILE A 49 -11.96 -6.31 -4.49
N ALA A 50 -12.70 -5.82 -5.50
CA ALA A 50 -13.68 -6.63 -6.21
C ALA A 50 -13.02 -7.80 -6.96
N GLU A 51 -11.86 -7.57 -7.60
CA GLU A 51 -11.07 -8.62 -8.24
C GLU A 51 -10.50 -9.63 -7.24
N SER A 52 -9.95 -9.18 -6.10
CA SER A 52 -9.48 -10.08 -5.05
C SER A 52 -10.60 -11.01 -4.60
N LYS A 53 -11.78 -10.46 -4.30
CA LYS A 53 -12.97 -11.24 -3.91
C LYS A 53 -13.40 -12.22 -5.00
N ALA A 54 -13.42 -11.78 -6.26
CA ALA A 54 -13.78 -12.65 -7.39
C ALA A 54 -12.79 -13.81 -7.58
N ASN A 55 -11.53 -13.62 -7.21
CA ASN A 55 -10.46 -14.63 -7.29
C ASN A 55 -10.32 -15.48 -6.02
N GLY A 56 -11.29 -15.42 -5.09
CA GLY A 56 -11.27 -16.22 -3.86
C GLY A 56 -10.45 -15.63 -2.71
N GLY A 57 -10.22 -14.32 -2.73
CA GLY A 57 -9.59 -13.59 -1.63
C GLY A 57 -10.38 -13.69 -0.31
N PRO A 58 -9.75 -13.35 0.83
CA PRO A 58 -10.38 -13.44 2.15
C PRO A 58 -11.67 -12.63 2.27
N ILE A 59 -12.68 -13.22 2.93
CA ILE A 59 -13.96 -12.55 3.19
C ILE A 59 -13.86 -11.57 4.37
N ASP A 60 -12.94 -11.82 5.29
CA ASP A 60 -12.71 -11.03 6.51
C ASP A 60 -11.96 -9.71 6.27
N GLY A 61 -11.46 -9.48 5.04
CA GLY A 61 -10.71 -8.28 4.69
C GLY A 61 -9.28 -8.24 5.23
N SER A 62 -8.73 -9.38 5.65
CA SER A 62 -7.33 -9.50 6.08
C SER A 62 -6.31 -9.14 4.98
N ASP A 63 -6.75 -9.02 3.73
CA ASP A 63 -5.98 -8.59 2.57
C ASP A 63 -6.11 -7.09 2.26
N TYR A 64 -6.76 -6.29 3.12
CA TYR A 64 -7.08 -4.89 2.83
C TYR A 64 -5.85 -4.04 2.48
N TYR A 65 -4.79 -4.12 3.28
CA TYR A 65 -3.58 -3.34 3.00
C TYR A 65 -2.77 -3.90 1.83
N GLN A 66 -2.90 -5.19 1.52
CA GLN A 66 -2.33 -5.79 0.32
C GLN A 66 -3.05 -5.26 -0.94
N ASN A 67 -4.38 -5.17 -0.90
CA ASN A 67 -5.18 -4.54 -1.95
C ASN A 67 -4.82 -3.05 -2.11
N TRP A 68 -4.50 -2.35 -1.02
CA TRP A 68 -3.96 -0.99 -1.05
C TRP A 68 -2.67 -0.88 -1.86
N VAL A 69 -1.71 -1.77 -1.62
CA VAL A 69 -0.44 -1.78 -2.37
C VAL A 69 -0.69 -2.06 -3.85
N VAL A 70 -1.53 -3.04 -4.17
CA VAL A 70 -1.89 -3.37 -5.56
C VAL A 70 -2.57 -2.17 -6.25
N ALA A 71 -3.48 -1.48 -5.58
CA ALA A 71 -4.13 -0.28 -6.11
C ALA A 71 -3.13 0.85 -6.35
N LEU A 72 -2.16 1.03 -5.45
CA LEU A 72 -1.10 2.01 -5.61
C LEU A 72 -0.21 1.69 -6.81
N GLU A 73 0.25 0.44 -6.94
CA GLU A 73 1.06 -0.04 -8.08
C GLU A 73 0.35 0.20 -9.43
N ARG A 74 -0.96 -0.07 -9.50
CA ARG A 74 -1.77 0.20 -10.70
C ARG A 74 -1.79 1.68 -11.03
N LEU A 75 -2.15 2.53 -10.07
CA LEU A 75 -2.24 3.97 -10.29
C LEU A 75 -0.92 4.59 -10.74
N ILE A 76 0.19 4.26 -10.07
CA ILE A 76 1.49 4.84 -10.42
C ILE A 76 1.99 4.34 -11.79
N THR A 77 1.57 3.14 -12.21
CA THR A 77 1.88 2.60 -13.54
C THR A 77 1.02 3.26 -14.62
N ASP A 78 -0.30 3.40 -14.37
CA ASP A 78 -1.23 4.07 -15.29
C ASP A 78 -0.88 5.55 -15.49
N LYS A 79 -0.35 6.20 -14.44
CA LYS A 79 0.17 7.57 -14.49
C LYS A 79 1.59 7.68 -15.05
N GLN A 80 2.20 6.56 -15.48
CA GLN A 80 3.56 6.51 -16.04
C GLN A 80 4.66 7.07 -15.11
N ILE A 81 4.43 7.05 -13.80
CA ILE A 81 5.42 7.46 -12.78
C ILE A 81 6.51 6.38 -12.66
N THR A 82 6.10 5.13 -12.81
CA THR A 82 6.97 3.96 -12.95
C THR A 82 6.31 3.00 -13.96
N ASP A 83 6.93 1.85 -14.18
CA ASP A 83 6.39 0.78 -15.00
C ASP A 83 6.43 -0.56 -14.25
N PHE A 84 5.62 -1.51 -14.71
CA PHE A 84 5.51 -2.83 -14.09
C PHE A 84 6.84 -3.60 -14.11
N SER A 85 7.69 -3.39 -15.12
CA SER A 85 9.00 -4.04 -15.19
C SER A 85 9.86 -3.59 -14.03
N LYS A 86 10.00 -2.28 -13.81
CA LYS A 86 10.79 -1.73 -12.70
C LYS A 86 10.30 -2.19 -11.34
N LEU A 87 8.98 -2.19 -11.11
CA LEU A 87 8.41 -2.69 -9.85
C LEU A 87 8.76 -4.16 -9.62
N LYS A 88 8.64 -4.98 -10.67
CA LYS A 88 9.00 -6.39 -10.64
C LYS A 88 10.51 -6.59 -10.41
N ASP A 89 11.35 -5.83 -11.09
CA ASP A 89 12.80 -5.92 -11.00
C ASP A 89 13.29 -5.57 -9.59
N VAL A 90 12.73 -4.51 -8.99
CA VAL A 90 13.02 -4.13 -7.59
C VAL A 90 12.57 -5.21 -6.62
N LYS A 91 11.38 -5.82 -6.83
CA LYS A 91 10.89 -6.93 -5.99
C LYS A 91 11.82 -8.14 -6.06
N ILE A 92 12.26 -8.52 -7.26
CA ILE A 92 13.21 -9.62 -7.47
C ILE A 92 14.54 -9.30 -6.78
N ALA A 93 15.08 -8.10 -6.99
CA ALA A 93 16.35 -7.69 -6.38
C ALA A 93 16.30 -7.72 -4.85
N TRP A 94 15.17 -7.33 -4.24
CA TRP A 94 14.96 -7.45 -2.80
C TRP A 94 14.89 -8.90 -2.33
N GLU A 95 14.19 -9.76 -3.06
CA GLU A 95 14.08 -11.19 -2.73
C GLU A 95 15.46 -11.88 -2.80
N GLU A 96 16.24 -11.58 -3.83
CA GLU A 96 17.61 -12.06 -4.00
C GLU A 96 18.55 -11.53 -2.91
N ALA A 97 18.47 -10.23 -2.61
CA ALA A 97 19.24 -9.62 -1.52
C ALA A 97 18.93 -10.27 -0.18
N TYR A 98 17.65 -10.51 0.12
CA TYR A 98 17.24 -11.18 1.36
C TYR A 98 17.81 -12.61 1.43
N LYS A 99 17.70 -13.39 0.35
CA LYS A 99 18.20 -14.78 0.29
C LYS A 99 19.71 -14.89 0.44
N THR A 100 20.46 -13.88 -0.02
CA THR A 100 21.92 -13.89 -0.05
C THR A 100 22.56 -13.20 1.16
N THR A 101 21.80 -12.43 1.93
CA THR A 101 22.29 -11.74 3.13
C THR A 101 22.49 -12.73 4.28
N PRO A 102 23.70 -12.84 4.86
CA PRO A 102 23.93 -13.68 6.04
C PRO A 102 23.03 -13.29 7.22
N HIS A 103 22.55 -14.28 7.99
CA HIS A 103 21.70 -14.02 9.15
C HIS A 103 22.33 -13.00 10.13
N GLY A 104 21.52 -12.04 10.58
CA GLY A 104 21.95 -10.96 11.48
C GLY A 104 22.67 -9.80 10.80
N LYS A 105 22.80 -9.79 9.46
CA LYS A 105 23.27 -8.64 8.69
C LYS A 105 22.09 -7.88 8.06
N PRO A 106 22.18 -6.54 7.91
CA PRO A 106 21.18 -5.76 7.19
C PRO A 106 21.12 -6.18 5.71
N VAL A 107 19.92 -6.20 5.14
CA VAL A 107 19.69 -6.45 3.72
C VAL A 107 19.83 -5.13 2.96
N HIS A 108 20.61 -5.15 1.87
CA HIS A 108 20.79 -4.01 0.98
C HIS A 108 20.43 -4.42 -0.45
N LEU A 109 19.73 -3.56 -1.17
CA LEU A 109 19.59 -3.73 -2.61
C LEU A 109 20.95 -3.56 -3.30
N PRO A 110 21.28 -4.38 -4.31
CA PRO A 110 22.40 -4.11 -5.18
C PRO A 110 22.16 -2.80 -5.95
N ASN A 111 23.20 -1.97 -6.07
CA ASN A 111 23.18 -0.73 -6.86
C ASN A 111 23.15 -1.01 -8.37
#